data_AF-A0A9D6TY23-F1
#
_entry.id   AF-A0A9D6TY23-F1
#
_cell.length_a   1.000
_cell.length_b   1.000
_cell.length_c   1.000
_cell.angle_alpha   90.00
_cell.angle_beta   90.00
_cell.angle_gamma   90.00
#
_symmetry.space_group_name_H-M   'P 1'
#
loop_
_entity.id
_entity.type
_entity.pdbx_description
1 polymer ?
#
loop_
_entity_poly.entity_id
_entity_poly.type
_entity_poly.pdbx_seq_one_letter_code
_entity_poly.pdbx_strand_id
1 'polypeptide(L)'
;MSEASPSSPTGRKPNFDDYPRVLGVILLALGLIFGFVAFYFPIHDALQGAAKISVHSKAVSAFVILTILGLTLIILGPVAVRLAYKGVALKSWKKWLVVGLIMVLFIAAVELVQQVFEQYLGTFGYKF
;
A
#
# COMPACT_ATOMS: atom_id res chain seq x y z
N MET A 1 22.06 55.89 -6.16
CA MET A 1 21.82 54.60 -6.82
C MET A 1 21.72 53.56 -5.73
N SER A 2 20.51 53.13 -5.38
CA SER A 2 20.29 52.11 -4.33
C SER A 2 20.34 50.74 -4.98
N GLU A 3 21.34 49.93 -4.61
CA GLU A 3 21.38 48.51 -4.94
C GLU A 3 20.27 47.80 -4.18
N ALA A 4 19.32 47.23 -4.93
CA ALA A 4 18.32 46.33 -4.40
C ALA A 4 18.97 44.97 -4.15
N SER A 5 19.04 44.56 -2.87
CA SER A 5 19.45 43.20 -2.49
C SER A 5 18.58 42.15 -3.20
N PRO A 6 19.18 41.12 -3.79
CA PRO A 6 18.42 40.02 -4.41
C PRO A 6 17.66 39.24 -3.33
N SER A 7 16.34 39.15 -3.48
CA SER A 7 15.48 38.28 -2.69
C SER A 7 15.97 36.83 -2.84
N SER A 8 16.37 36.22 -1.72
CA SER A 8 16.78 34.82 -1.70
C SER A 8 15.65 33.93 -2.24
N PRO A 9 15.95 32.85 -2.98
CA PRO A 9 14.93 31.92 -3.41
C PRO A 9 14.25 31.37 -2.16
N THR A 10 12.92 31.48 -2.13
CA THR A 10 12.04 30.94 -1.09
C THR A 10 12.20 29.42 -1.05
N GLY A 11 13.25 28.97 -0.38
CA GLY A 11 13.46 27.57 -0.04
C GLY A 11 12.32 27.15 0.86
N ARG A 12 11.30 26.52 0.26
CA ARG A 12 10.23 25.85 0.98
C ARG A 12 10.90 24.87 1.94
N LYS A 13 10.93 25.21 3.23
CA LYS A 13 11.45 24.29 4.25
C LYS A 13 10.72 22.95 4.09
N PRO A 14 11.43 21.81 4.05
CA PRO A 14 10.79 20.51 3.89
C PRO A 14 9.76 20.34 5.00
N ASN A 15 8.49 20.27 4.64
CA ASN A 15 7.40 20.20 5.58
C ASN A 15 7.35 18.77 6.12
N PHE A 16 7.57 18.59 7.42
CA PHE A 16 7.67 17.24 8.00
C PHE A 16 6.37 16.42 7.86
N ASP A 17 5.25 17.11 7.63
CA ASP A 17 3.94 16.51 7.34
C ASP A 17 3.88 15.78 5.98
N ASP A 18 4.82 16.06 5.05
CA ASP A 18 4.82 15.47 3.71
C ASP A 18 5.57 14.12 3.65
N TYR A 19 6.51 13.85 4.56
CA TYR A 19 7.26 12.57 4.59
C TYR A 19 6.38 11.31 4.61
N PRO A 20 5.34 11.20 5.48
CA PRO A 20 4.50 10.00 5.48
C PRO A 20 3.70 9.87 4.18
N ARG A 21 3.32 10.98 3.54
CA ARG A 21 2.63 10.94 2.24
C ARG A 21 3.56 10.47 1.14
N VAL A 22 4.77 11.00 1.07
CA VAL A 22 5.77 10.58 0.06
C VAL A 22 6.10 9.10 0.23
N LEU A 23 6.34 8.65 1.46
CA LEU A 23 6.56 7.22 1.74
C LEU A 23 5.34 6.38 1.35
N GLY A 24 4.13 6.85 1.65
CA GLY A 24 2.90 6.18 1.26
C GLY A 24 2.73 6.07 -0.25
N VAL A 25 3.09 7.11 -1.02
CA VAL A 25 3.07 7.07 -2.49
C VAL A 25 4.11 6.08 -3.03
N ILE A 26 5.31 6.03 -2.46
CA ILE A 26 6.34 5.05 -2.85
C ILE A 26 5.86 3.62 -2.60
N LEU A 27 5.27 3.37 -1.42
CA LEU A 27 4.68 2.07 -1.07
C LEU A 27 3.52 1.70 -1.99
N LEU A 28 2.66 2.66 -2.33
CA LEU A 28 1.57 2.45 -3.28
C LEU A 28 2.11 2.08 -4.67
N ALA A 29 3.13 2.80 -5.17
CA ALA A 29 3.74 2.52 -6.45
C ALA A 29 4.39 1.14 -6.48
N LEU A 30 5.11 0.76 -5.42
CA LEU A 30 5.66 -0.58 -5.26
C LEU A 30 4.55 -1.63 -5.23
N GLY A 31 3.48 -1.38 -4.48
CA GLY A 31 2.28 -2.22 -4.47
C GLY A 31 1.79 -2.45 -5.89
N LEU A 32 1.48 -1.40 -6.64
CA LEU A 32 0.99 -1.51 -8.02
C LEU A 32 1.93 -2.33 -8.93
N ILE A 33 3.25 -2.22 -8.77
CA ILE A 33 4.21 -3.07 -9.50
C ILE A 33 4.02 -4.54 -9.14
N PHE A 34 3.89 -4.88 -7.85
CA PHE A 34 3.59 -6.26 -7.43
C PHE A 34 2.22 -6.72 -7.91
N GLY A 35 1.21 -5.84 -7.94
CA GLY A 35 -0.12 -6.15 -8.48
C GLY A 35 -0.05 -6.45 -9.97
N PHE A 36 0.76 -5.71 -10.73
CA PHE A 36 1.00 -6.00 -12.14
C PHE A 36 1.62 -7.38 -12.33
N VAL A 37 2.65 -7.74 -11.55
CA VAL A 37 3.27 -9.06 -11.64
C VAL A 37 2.32 -10.18 -11.19
N ALA A 38 1.52 -9.94 -10.14
CA ALA A 38 0.67 -10.94 -9.52
C ALA A 38 -0.65 -11.20 -10.25
N PHE A 39 -1.16 -10.21 -10.99
CA PHE A 39 -2.47 -10.30 -11.66
C PHE A 39 -2.35 -10.11 -13.17
N TYR A 40 -1.64 -9.08 -13.64
CA TYR A 40 -1.61 -8.76 -15.06
C TYR A 40 -0.89 -9.83 -15.89
N PHE A 41 0.31 -10.28 -15.49
CA PHE A 41 1.01 -11.36 -16.21
C PHE A 41 0.20 -12.67 -16.26
N PRO A 42 -0.33 -13.19 -15.14
CA PRO A 42 -1.21 -14.36 -15.15
C PRO A 42 -2.44 -14.22 -16.06
N ILE A 43 -3.13 -13.07 -16.03
CA ILE A 43 -4.31 -12.84 -16.88
C ILE A 43 -3.89 -12.77 -18.36
N HIS A 44 -2.82 -12.05 -18.66
CA HIS A 44 -2.31 -11.93 -20.01
C HIS A 44 -1.90 -13.30 -20.58
N ASP A 45 -1.19 -14.11 -19.80
CA ASP A 45 -0.81 -15.48 -20.17
C ASP A 45 -2.03 -16.38 -20.34
N ALA A 46 -3.07 -16.22 -19.51
CA ALA A 46 -4.37 -16.91 -19.67
C ALA A 46 -5.02 -16.59 -21.02
N LEU A 47 -5.09 -15.30 -21.35
CA LEU A 47 -5.68 -14.82 -22.60
C LEU A 47 -4.87 -15.25 -23.83
N GLN A 48 -3.57 -15.50 -23.67
CA GLN A 48 -2.71 -16.06 -24.71
C GLN A 48 -2.73 -17.59 -24.79
N GLY A 49 -3.50 -18.26 -23.94
CA GLY A 49 -3.68 -19.72 -23.97
C GLY A 49 -2.53 -20.51 -23.35
N ALA A 50 -1.80 -19.93 -22.40
CA ALA A 50 -0.71 -20.61 -21.70
C ALA A 50 -1.21 -21.89 -21.02
N ALA A 51 -0.53 -23.03 -21.18
CA ALA A 51 -0.98 -24.30 -20.61
C ALA A 51 -0.94 -24.35 -19.07
N LYS A 52 -0.20 -23.43 -18.44
CA LYS A 52 -0.07 -23.34 -16.98
C LYS A 52 0.18 -21.90 -16.56
N ILE A 53 -0.56 -21.44 -15.56
CA ILE A 53 -0.38 -20.13 -14.95
C ILE A 53 0.09 -20.34 -13.52
N SER A 54 1.14 -19.63 -13.12
CA SER A 54 1.59 -19.61 -11.73
C SER A 54 1.20 -18.29 -11.08
N VAL A 55 0.20 -18.32 -10.19
CA VAL A 55 -0.09 -17.19 -9.33
C VAL A 55 0.85 -17.25 -8.13
N HIS A 56 1.70 -16.25 -7.98
CA HIS A 56 2.61 -16.20 -6.85
C HIS A 56 1.89 -15.58 -5.64
N SER A 57 1.37 -16.42 -4.73
CA SER A 57 0.67 -15.99 -3.51
C SER A 57 1.46 -14.93 -2.70
N LYS A 58 2.79 -15.01 -2.70
CA LYS A 58 3.66 -14.00 -2.05
C LYS A 58 3.62 -12.62 -2.75
N ALA A 59 3.42 -12.58 -4.07
CA ALA A 59 3.30 -11.32 -4.80
C ALA A 59 1.91 -10.69 -4.61
N VAL A 60 0.86 -11.51 -4.53
CA VAL A 60 -0.51 -11.06 -4.20
C VAL A 60 -0.54 -10.44 -2.81
N SER A 61 -0.01 -11.14 -1.80
CA SER A 61 0.06 -10.63 -0.43
C SER A 61 0.93 -9.37 -0.33
N ALA A 62 2.09 -9.33 -0.99
CA ALA A 62 2.93 -8.13 -1.04
C ALA A 62 2.19 -6.93 -1.66
N PHE A 63 1.46 -7.13 -2.77
CA PHE A 63 0.63 -6.09 -3.38
C PHE A 63 -0.39 -5.53 -2.39
N VAL A 64 -1.17 -6.40 -1.74
CA VAL A 64 -2.25 -5.97 -0.84
C VAL A 64 -1.67 -5.23 0.38
N ILE A 65 -0.59 -5.74 0.97
CA ILE A 65 0.12 -5.10 2.08
C ILE A 65 0.65 -3.72 1.69
N LEU A 66 1.42 -3.63 0.60
CA LEU A 66 2.04 -2.38 0.17
C LEU A 66 1.01 -1.33 -0.25
N THR A 67 -0.08 -1.75 -0.90
CA THR A 67 -1.15 -0.84 -1.32
C THR A 67 -1.91 -0.28 -0.13
N ILE A 68 -2.30 -1.13 0.82
CA ILE A 68 -3.03 -0.66 2.01
C ILE A 68 -2.12 0.16 2.92
N LEU A 69 -0.86 -0.25 3.10
CA LEU A 69 0.11 0.53 3.88
C LEU A 69 0.36 1.89 3.21
N GLY A 70 0.51 1.90 1.88
CA GLY A 70 0.66 3.11 1.08
C GLY A 70 -0.52 4.07 1.22
N LEU A 71 -1.75 3.59 1.02
CA LEU A 71 -2.98 4.35 1.20
C LEU A 71 -3.14 4.87 2.63
N THR A 72 -2.86 4.01 3.61
CA THR A 72 -2.90 4.37 5.03
C THR A 72 -1.93 5.50 5.34
N LEU A 73 -0.70 5.43 4.84
CA LEU A 73 0.30 6.47 5.02
C LEU A 73 -0.06 7.78 4.29
N ILE A 74 -0.70 7.72 3.13
CA ILE A 74 -1.18 8.91 2.42
C ILE A 74 -2.31 9.61 3.18
N ILE A 75 -3.30 8.84 3.66
CA ILE A 75 -4.54 9.37 4.27
C ILE A 75 -4.32 9.70 5.76
N LEU A 76 -3.82 8.72 6.53
CA LEU A 76 -3.70 8.79 7.99
C LEU A 76 -2.31 9.22 8.45
N GLY A 77 -1.28 9.09 7.60
CA GLY A 77 0.10 9.41 7.98
C GLY A 77 0.31 10.83 8.55
N PRO A 78 -0.21 11.90 7.93
CA PRO A 78 -0.11 13.25 8.49
C PRO A 78 -0.82 13.39 9.84
N VAL A 79 -1.96 12.70 10.01
CA VAL A 79 -2.73 12.71 11.26
C VAL A 79 -1.98 11.95 12.36
N ALA A 80 -1.39 10.80 12.02
CA ALA A 80 -0.61 9.97 12.92
C ALA A 80 0.66 10.69 13.41
N VAL A 81 1.40 11.36 12.50
CA VAL A 81 2.57 12.18 12.86
C VAL A 81 2.14 13.29 13.82
N ARG A 82 1.05 14.00 13.52
CA ARG A 82 0.54 15.08 14.38
C ARG A 82 0.08 14.59 15.76
N LEU A 83 -0.49 13.40 15.86
CA LEU A 83 -0.88 12.77 17.14
C LEU A 83 0.31 12.23 17.92
N ALA A 84 1.32 11.68 17.23
CA ALA A 84 2.56 11.22 17.83
C ALA A 84 3.36 12.38 18.44
N TYR A 85 3.43 13.52 17.75
CA TYR A 85 4.01 14.75 18.30
C TYR A 85 3.25 15.27 19.53
N LYS A 86 1.95 15.01 19.63
CA LYS A 86 1.13 15.34 20.82
C LYS A 86 1.27 14.33 21.96
N GLY A 87 2.16 13.33 21.85
CA GLY A 87 2.47 12.42 22.95
C GLY A 87 1.32 11.49 23.34
N VAL A 88 0.38 11.20 22.43
CA VAL A 88 -0.71 10.26 22.71
C VAL A 88 -0.16 8.84 22.68
N ALA A 89 0.49 8.45 23.78
CA ALA A 89 1.03 7.11 23.96
C ALA A 89 -0.12 6.08 23.95
N LEU A 90 0.00 5.07 23.08
CA LEU A 90 -0.85 3.88 22.98
C LEU A 90 -0.68 2.98 24.22
N LYS A 91 -1.01 3.48 25.42
CA LYS A 91 -0.80 2.77 26.69
C LYS A 91 -1.99 1.91 27.14
N SER A 92 -3.07 1.85 26.36
CA SER A 92 -4.30 1.14 26.74
C SER A 92 -4.42 -0.20 26.01
N TRP A 93 -4.48 -1.29 26.77
CA TRP A 93 -4.66 -2.67 26.30
C TRP A 93 -5.82 -2.85 25.32
N LYS A 94 -6.91 -2.07 25.48
CA LYS A 94 -8.06 -2.08 24.57
C LYS A 94 -7.69 -1.65 23.15
N LYS A 95 -6.71 -0.75 22.98
CA LYS A 95 -6.23 -0.32 21.67
C LYS A 95 -5.41 -1.41 20.97
N TRP A 96 -4.70 -2.25 21.74
CA TRP A 96 -3.98 -3.41 21.19
C TRP A 96 -4.93 -4.49 20.65
N LEU A 97 -6.06 -4.73 21.34
CA LEU A 97 -7.11 -5.63 20.82
C LEU A 97 -7.71 -5.12 19.51
N VAL A 98 -7.96 -3.81 19.39
CA VAL A 98 -8.46 -3.20 18.15
C VAL A 98 -7.44 -3.33 17.02
N VAL A 99 -6.15 -3.11 17.28
CA VAL A 99 -5.08 -3.32 16.29
C VAL A 99 -4.99 -4.78 15.88
N GLY A 100 -5.09 -5.72 16.82
CA GLY A 100 -5.11 -7.16 16.53
C GLY A 100 -6.30 -7.56 15.67
N LEU A 101 -7.50 -7.04 15.96
CA LEU A 101 -8.68 -7.28 15.15
C LEU A 101 -8.52 -6.73 13.72
N ILE A 102 -7.96 -5.53 13.58
CA ILE A 102 -7.66 -4.93 12.26
C ILE A 102 -6.67 -5.82 11.49
N MET A 103 -5.63 -6.35 12.15
CA MET A 103 -4.67 -7.27 11.54
C MET A 103 -5.33 -8.58 11.08
N VAL A 104 -6.25 -9.15 11.86
CA VAL A 104 -6.97 -10.37 11.47
C VAL A 104 -7.88 -10.12 10.27
N LEU A 105 -8.64 -9.03 10.29
CA LEU A 105 -9.48 -8.63 9.15
C LEU A 105 -8.64 -8.36 7.89
N PHE A 106 -7.44 -7.82 8.07
CA PHE A 106 -6.49 -7.60 6.99
C PHE A 106 -6.05 -8.91 6.33
N ILE A 107 -5.63 -9.90 7.13
CA ILE A 107 -5.22 -11.21 6.62
C ILE A 107 -6.38 -11.88 5.86
N ALA A 108 -7.58 -11.84 6.44
CA ALA A 108 -8.78 -12.37 5.79
C ALA A 108 -9.09 -11.67 4.45
N ALA A 109 -8.88 -10.36 4.36
CA ALA A 109 -9.06 -9.62 3.11
C ALA A 109 -8.04 -10.04 2.04
N VAL A 110 -6.79 -10.30 2.42
CA VAL A 110 -5.76 -10.82 1.48
C VAL A 110 -6.17 -12.19 0.93
N GLU A 111 -6.59 -13.10 1.81
CA GLU A 111 -7.04 -14.44 1.41
C GLU A 111 -8.27 -14.37 0.51
N LEU A 112 -9.23 -13.49 0.82
CA LEU A 112 -10.43 -13.30 0.00
C LEU A 112 -10.08 -12.81 -1.42
N VAL A 113 -9.18 -11.82 -1.54
CA VAL A 113 -8.71 -11.33 -2.84
C VAL A 113 -8.04 -12.44 -3.65
N GLN A 114 -7.23 -13.28 -2.99
CA GLN A 114 -6.59 -14.42 -3.64
C GLN A 114 -7.63 -15.44 -4.12
N GLN A 115 -8.60 -15.82 -3.28
CA GLN A 115 -9.66 -16.75 -3.65
C GLN A 115 -10.52 -16.26 -4.82
N VAL A 116 -10.91 -14.98 -4.80
CA VAL A 116 -11.68 -14.39 -5.90
C VAL A 116 -10.89 -14.42 -7.21
N PHE A 117 -9.57 -14.19 -7.13
CA PHE A 117 -8.71 -14.24 -8.31
C PHE A 117 -8.51 -15.67 -8.84
N GLU A 118 -8.28 -16.64 -7.96
CA GLU A 118 -8.22 -18.06 -8.34
C GLU A 118 -9.54 -18.53 -8.94
N GLN A 119 -10.68 -18.12 -8.38
CA GLN A 119 -12.01 -18.40 -8.94
C GLN A 119 -12.19 -17.78 -10.33
N TYR A 120 -11.72 -16.54 -10.52
CA TYR A 120 -11.73 -15.88 -11.82
C TYR A 120 -10.90 -16.65 -12.84
N LEU A 121 -9.67 -17.06 -12.51
CA LEU A 121 -8.84 -17.89 -13.38
C LEU A 121 -9.41 -19.29 -13.60
N GLY A 122 -10.16 -19.83 -12.63
CA GLY A 122 -10.95 -21.04 -12.76
C GLY A 122 -12.00 -20.97 -13.87
N THR A 123 -12.57 -19.79 -14.14
CA THR A 123 -13.49 -19.60 -15.29
C THR A 123 -12.79 -19.76 -16.64
N PHE A 124 -11.47 -19.60 -16.70
CA PHE A 124 -10.63 -19.86 -17.87
C PHE A 124 -10.09 -21.31 -17.91
N GLY A 125 -10.50 -22.18 -16.97
CA GLY A 125 -10.13 -23.60 -16.95
C GLY A 125 -8.86 -23.94 -16.16
N TYR A 126 -8.28 -22.98 -15.43
CA TYR A 126 -7.09 -23.21 -14.61
C TYR A 126 -7.44 -23.78 -13.22
N LYS A 127 -6.58 -24.65 -12.70
CA LYS A 127 -6.67 -25.23 -11.35
C LYS A 127 -5.45 -24.79 -10.54
N PHE A 128 -5.67 -24.35 -9.30
CA PHE A 128 -4.66 -23.85 -8.37
C PHE A 128 -4.62 -24.72 -7.12
#